data_AF-A0A2N2M6U2-F1
#
_entry.id   AF-A0A2N2M6U2-F1
#
_cell.length_a   1.000
_cell.length_b   1.000
_cell.length_c   1.000
_cell.angle_alpha   90.00
_cell.angle_beta   90.00
_cell.angle_gamma   90.00
#
_symmetry.space_group_name_H-M   'P 1'
#
loop_
_entity.id
_entity.type
_entity.pdbx_description
1 polymer ?
#
loop_
_entity_poly.entity_id
_entity_poly.type
_entity_poly.pdbx_seq_one_letter_code
_entity_poly.pdbx_strand_id
1 'polypeptide(L)'
;MERTVPKSASDEIDLYIRTIYSLLRSTTDVQIRSLEEVHAGMNSSLHIEARKNNLDTSAFIYATLRLPSCIAEVNTIVLGQSRLVFARHGYQEVEKWQQVFTKARRRPTYYDNNGTLAVFIASQSDIEDVVPVLTAFQIEWNKIHNLLTRDSQLFTDQDQNIDPSKLAKWLDISLDDATRLNTIWGKDTGVVLNKIAQQRCNFKIRLLSGSLSEYWRATRIWYDNIEKSQPKLLDRPIYFISSNTHSIPNLLSGFAL
;
A
#
# COMPACT_ATOMS: atom_id res chain seq x y z
N MET A 1 -7.12 40.52 14.88
CA MET A 1 -6.21 39.36 14.98
C MET A 1 -6.80 38.28 14.09
N GLU A 2 -6.38 38.22 12.82
CA GLU A 2 -6.81 37.17 11.88
C GLU A 2 -6.33 35.84 12.43
N ARG A 3 -7.27 34.97 12.77
CA ARG A 3 -6.99 33.57 13.10
C ARG A 3 -6.62 32.87 11.80
N THR A 4 -5.33 32.78 11.50
CA THR A 4 -4.83 31.85 10.49
C THR A 4 -5.17 30.44 10.95
N VAL A 5 -5.93 29.72 10.13
CA VAL A 5 -6.16 28.27 10.29
C VAL A 5 -4.79 27.60 10.43
N PRO A 6 -4.58 26.70 11.41
CA PRO A 6 -3.30 26.00 11.53
C PRO A 6 -2.97 25.32 10.20
N LYS A 7 -1.77 25.54 9.66
CA LYS A 7 -1.28 24.72 8.54
C LYS A 7 -1.21 23.27 9.04
N SER A 8 -2.17 22.45 8.65
CA SER A 8 -2.33 21.08 9.13
C SER A 8 -1.25 20.12 8.62
N ALA A 9 -0.56 20.49 7.54
CA ALA A 9 0.48 19.69 6.90
C ALA A 9 1.82 20.43 7.00
N SER A 10 2.86 19.69 7.37
CA SER A 10 4.25 20.14 7.27
C SER A 10 4.58 20.46 5.81
N ASP A 11 5.42 21.46 5.55
CA ASP A 11 5.79 21.83 4.17
C ASP A 11 6.42 20.63 3.42
N GLU A 12 7.02 19.68 4.13
CA GLU A 12 7.55 18.41 3.59
C GLU A 12 6.45 17.42 3.15
N ILE A 13 5.33 17.35 3.88
CA ILE A 13 4.17 16.53 3.50
C ILE A 13 3.53 17.10 2.23
N ASP A 14 3.37 18.42 2.18
CA ASP A 14 2.84 19.12 1.00
C ASP A 14 3.74 18.89 -0.22
N LEU A 15 5.06 18.96 -0.03
CA LEU A 15 6.04 18.66 -1.08
C LEU A 15 5.88 17.22 -1.57
N TYR A 16 5.76 16.25 -0.66
CA TYR A 16 5.62 14.84 -1.01
C TYR A 16 4.34 14.57 -1.81
N ILE A 17 3.19 15.08 -1.35
CA ILE A 17 1.90 14.95 -2.05
C ILE A 17 1.98 15.58 -3.45
N ARG A 18 2.56 16.77 -3.57
CA ARG A 18 2.77 17.42 -4.87
C ARG A 18 3.64 16.59 -5.80
N THR A 19 4.72 15.99 -5.28
CA THR A 19 5.61 15.12 -6.08
C THR A 19 4.86 13.87 -6.56
N ILE A 20 4.06 13.23 -5.70
CA ILE A 20 3.22 12.08 -6.08
C ILE A 20 2.33 12.45 -7.27
N TYR A 21 1.54 13.52 -7.14
CA TYR A 21 0.60 13.92 -8.20
C TYR A 21 1.28 14.47 -9.44
N SER A 22 2.48 15.05 -9.31
CA SER A 22 3.28 15.48 -10.45
C SER A 22 3.76 14.28 -11.26
N LEU A 23 4.28 13.24 -10.60
CA LEU A 23 4.78 12.05 -11.26
C LEU A 23 3.64 11.20 -11.84
N LEU A 24 2.58 10.95 -11.07
CA LEU A 24 1.45 10.13 -11.50
C LEU A 24 0.53 10.80 -12.53
N ARG A 25 0.80 12.06 -12.90
CA ARG A 25 0.12 12.71 -14.04
C ARG A 25 0.58 12.13 -15.38
N SER A 26 1.79 11.54 -15.44
CA SER A 26 2.25 10.90 -16.66
C SER A 26 1.45 9.64 -16.94
N THR A 27 1.26 9.33 -18.22
CA THR A 27 0.62 8.08 -18.68
C THR A 27 1.59 6.89 -18.67
N THR A 28 2.84 7.12 -18.27
CA THR A 28 3.94 6.16 -18.26
C THR A 28 4.13 5.53 -16.89
N ASP A 29 4.88 4.44 -16.84
CA ASP A 29 5.32 3.85 -15.59
C ASP A 29 6.26 4.79 -14.85
N VAL A 30 5.92 5.09 -13.60
CA VAL A 30 6.77 5.80 -12.64
C VAL A 30 7.46 4.76 -11.78
N GLN A 31 8.79 4.81 -11.67
CA GLN A 31 9.50 3.96 -10.73
C GLN A 31 9.28 4.49 -9.31
N ILE A 32 8.88 3.61 -8.38
CA ILE A 32 8.74 3.97 -6.96
C ILE A 32 10.05 4.50 -6.38
N ARG A 33 11.20 4.07 -6.95
CA ARG A 33 12.52 4.59 -6.59
C ARG A 33 12.61 6.12 -6.68
N SER A 34 11.93 6.74 -7.65
CA SER A 34 11.91 8.20 -7.80
C SER A 34 11.24 8.94 -6.64
N LEU A 35 10.47 8.24 -5.80
CA LEU A 35 9.78 8.78 -4.63
C LEU A 35 10.51 8.50 -3.32
N GLU A 36 11.54 7.65 -3.29
CA GLU A 36 12.22 7.22 -2.05
C GLU A 36 12.81 8.40 -1.28
N GLU A 37 13.53 9.30 -1.95
CA GLU A 37 14.17 10.44 -1.29
C GLU A 37 13.16 11.42 -0.69
N VAL A 38 12.11 11.75 -1.45
CA VAL A 38 11.06 12.68 -0.97
C VAL A 38 10.22 12.02 0.13
N HIS A 39 9.95 10.72 0.04
CA HIS A 39 9.29 9.95 1.09
C HIS A 39 10.11 9.95 2.38
N ALA A 40 11.41 9.70 2.28
CA ALA A 40 12.31 9.69 3.43
C ALA A 40 12.48 11.10 4.02
N GLY A 41 12.40 12.14 3.18
CA GLY A 41 12.40 13.55 3.60
C GLY A 41 11.10 14.06 4.21
N MET A 42 9.98 13.36 4.01
CA MET A 42 8.71 13.68 4.66
C MET A 42 8.76 13.45 6.18
N ASN A 43 9.71 12.67 6.68
CA ASN A 43 9.84 12.28 8.09
C ASN A 43 8.53 11.68 8.66
N SER A 44 7.98 10.70 7.94
CA SER A 44 6.76 10.01 8.34
C SER A 44 6.89 9.34 9.70
N SER A 45 5.92 9.55 10.59
CA SER A 45 5.85 8.80 11.85
C SER A 45 5.61 7.29 11.67
N LEU A 46 5.17 6.88 10.47
CA LEU A 46 4.99 5.47 10.11
C LEU A 46 6.24 4.84 9.48
N HIS A 47 7.29 5.62 9.22
CA HIS A 47 8.53 5.15 8.62
C HIS A 47 9.71 6.03 9.07
N ILE A 48 10.09 5.85 10.33
CA ILE A 48 11.03 6.71 11.05
C ILE A 48 12.46 6.49 10.56
N GLU A 49 12.81 5.23 10.25
CA GLU A 49 14.18 4.86 9.85
C GLU A 49 14.39 4.91 8.32
N ALA A 50 13.49 5.54 7.55
CA ALA A 50 13.53 5.57 6.08
C ALA A 50 14.87 6.03 5.51
N ARG A 51 15.52 7.01 6.14
CA ARG A 51 16.85 7.54 5.74
C ARG A 51 18.04 6.77 6.31
N LYS A 52 17.83 5.95 7.33
CA LYS A 52 18.92 5.22 8.01
C LYS A 52 19.16 3.90 7.30
N ASN A 53 20.35 3.32 7.49
CA ASN A 53 20.66 2.00 6.96
C ASN A 53 19.99 0.87 7.76
N ASN A 54 19.63 1.15 9.02
CA ASN A 54 18.93 0.23 9.89
C ASN A 54 17.50 -0.04 9.37
N LEU A 55 17.01 -1.24 9.66
CA LEU A 55 15.67 -1.67 9.29
C LEU A 55 14.62 -0.99 10.18
N ASP A 56 13.59 -0.41 9.57
CA ASP A 56 12.34 -0.05 10.23
C ASP A 56 11.38 -1.24 10.19
N THR A 57 11.53 -2.15 11.16
CA THR A 57 10.67 -3.34 11.21
C THR A 57 9.18 -2.99 11.33
N SER A 58 8.85 -1.91 12.03
CA SER A 58 7.45 -1.49 12.21
C SER A 58 6.84 -0.97 10.90
N ALA A 59 7.58 -0.16 10.14
CA ALA A 59 7.15 0.31 8.82
C ALA A 59 6.99 -0.84 7.83
N PHE A 60 7.95 -1.78 7.83
CA PHE A 60 7.91 -2.93 6.93
C PHE A 60 6.74 -3.87 7.23
N ILE A 61 6.46 -4.12 8.51
CA ILE A 61 5.27 -4.84 8.96
C ILE A 61 4.00 -4.11 8.54
N TYR A 62 3.93 -2.80 8.80
CA TYR A 62 2.78 -1.97 8.45
C TYR A 62 2.45 -2.05 6.95
N ALA A 63 3.48 -2.00 6.10
CA ALA A 63 3.36 -2.12 4.66
C ALA A 63 2.98 -3.55 4.22
N THR A 64 3.62 -4.58 4.77
CA THR A 64 3.32 -5.99 4.49
C THR A 64 1.86 -6.34 4.76
N LEU A 65 1.28 -5.82 5.84
CA LEU A 65 -0.14 -6.06 6.16
C LEU A 65 -1.11 -5.40 5.17
N ARG A 66 -0.68 -4.36 4.45
CA ARG A 66 -1.48 -3.58 3.49
C ARG A 66 -1.24 -3.96 2.04
N LEU A 67 -0.34 -4.90 1.79
CA LEU A 67 -0.02 -5.42 0.46
C LEU A 67 -0.44 -6.89 0.38
N PRO A 68 -0.79 -7.40 -0.82
CA PRO A 68 -1.15 -8.79 -0.99
C PRO A 68 0.09 -9.70 -0.82
N SER A 69 -0.11 -10.97 -0.47
CA SER A 69 1.01 -11.92 -0.30
C SER A 69 1.84 -12.13 -1.57
N CYS A 70 1.25 -11.95 -2.75
CA CYS A 70 1.96 -12.03 -4.03
C CYS A 70 2.84 -10.81 -4.32
N ILE A 71 2.88 -9.77 -3.46
CA ILE A 71 3.59 -8.51 -3.75
C ILE A 71 5.08 -8.70 -4.06
N ALA A 72 5.71 -9.74 -3.52
CA ALA A 72 7.11 -10.08 -3.80
C ALA A 72 7.36 -10.51 -5.27
N GLU A 73 6.31 -10.87 -6.00
CA GLU A 73 6.34 -11.27 -7.42
C GLU A 73 5.86 -10.13 -8.34
N VAL A 74 5.41 -9.02 -7.78
CA VAL A 74 4.86 -7.89 -8.52
C VAL A 74 5.96 -6.91 -8.91
N ASN A 75 5.96 -6.49 -10.16
CA ASN A 75 6.86 -5.45 -10.67
C ASN A 75 6.09 -4.19 -11.08
N THR A 76 4.84 -4.34 -11.52
CA THR A 76 4.02 -3.24 -12.03
C THR A 76 2.70 -3.16 -11.28
N ILE A 77 2.38 -1.99 -10.75
CA ILE A 77 1.13 -1.70 -10.06
C ILE A 77 0.35 -0.69 -10.90
N VAL A 78 -0.86 -1.06 -11.30
CA VAL A 78 -1.74 -0.20 -12.10
C VAL A 78 -2.95 0.22 -11.28
N LEU A 79 -3.14 1.53 -11.14
CA LEU A 79 -4.23 2.13 -10.38
C LEU A 79 -5.33 2.61 -11.32
N GLY A 80 -6.59 2.29 -11.02
CA GLY A 80 -7.74 2.72 -11.81
C GLY A 80 -9.02 2.80 -11.00
N GLN A 81 -9.94 3.67 -11.41
CA GLN A 81 -11.20 3.91 -10.69
C GLN A 81 -12.30 2.91 -11.05
N SER A 82 -12.23 2.32 -12.23
CA SER A 82 -13.28 1.42 -12.73
C SER A 82 -12.74 0.46 -13.78
N ARG A 83 -13.49 -0.62 -14.01
CA ARG A 83 -13.22 -1.59 -15.07
C ARG A 83 -13.06 -0.93 -16.45
N LEU A 84 -13.87 0.08 -16.74
CA LEU A 84 -13.82 0.81 -18.02
C LEU A 84 -12.49 1.55 -18.19
N VAL A 85 -11.95 2.12 -17.11
CA VAL A 85 -10.63 2.76 -17.14
C VAL A 85 -9.55 1.72 -17.42
N PHE A 86 -9.56 0.58 -16.73
CA PHE A 86 -8.63 -0.51 -17.02
C PHE A 86 -8.69 -0.97 -18.49
N ALA A 87 -9.89 -1.25 -19.00
CA ALA A 87 -10.09 -1.74 -20.36
C ALA A 87 -9.60 -0.76 -21.44
N ARG A 88 -9.82 0.55 -21.25
CA ARG A 88 -9.35 1.60 -22.18
C ARG A 88 -7.82 1.66 -22.29
N HIS A 89 -7.12 1.24 -21.25
CA HIS A 89 -5.65 1.26 -21.19
C HIS A 89 -5.01 -0.10 -21.48
N GLY A 90 -5.75 -1.03 -22.09
CA GLY A 90 -5.24 -2.33 -22.53
C GLY A 90 -5.36 -3.45 -21.48
N TYR A 91 -5.87 -3.15 -20.28
CA TYR A 91 -6.13 -4.15 -19.24
C TYR A 91 -7.58 -4.63 -19.36
N GLN A 92 -7.82 -5.50 -20.34
CA GLN A 92 -9.15 -6.07 -20.54
C GLN A 92 -9.47 -7.09 -19.44
N GLU A 93 -10.71 -7.05 -18.96
CA GLU A 93 -11.25 -8.06 -18.04
C GLU A 93 -10.42 -8.31 -16.78
N VAL A 94 -9.85 -7.25 -16.17
CA VAL A 94 -9.10 -7.32 -14.91
C VAL A 94 -9.83 -8.09 -13.81
N GLU A 95 -11.15 -8.05 -13.78
CA GLU A 95 -11.96 -8.80 -12.80
C GLU A 95 -11.89 -10.33 -12.97
N LYS A 96 -11.42 -10.83 -14.13
CA LYS A 96 -11.15 -12.26 -14.37
C LYS A 96 -9.76 -12.70 -13.91
N TRP A 97 -8.87 -11.76 -13.60
CA TRP A 97 -7.57 -12.07 -13.01
C TRP A 97 -7.77 -12.62 -11.59
N GLN A 98 -6.69 -13.13 -10.99
CA GLN A 98 -6.77 -13.67 -9.64
C GLN A 98 -7.06 -12.55 -8.64
N GLN A 99 -8.21 -12.60 -7.98
CA GLN A 99 -8.51 -11.68 -6.89
C GLN A 99 -7.58 -11.97 -5.70
N VAL A 100 -6.90 -10.95 -5.21
CA VAL A 100 -5.98 -11.04 -4.07
C VAL A 100 -6.41 -10.12 -2.95
N PHE A 101 -6.09 -10.49 -1.72
CA PHE A 101 -6.56 -9.82 -0.51
C PHE A 101 -5.40 -9.34 0.34
N THR A 102 -5.63 -8.23 1.02
CA THR A 102 -4.73 -7.65 2.03
C THR A 102 -5.28 -7.93 3.42
N LYS A 103 -4.38 -8.08 4.41
CA LYS A 103 -4.78 -8.30 5.82
C LYS A 103 -5.46 -7.04 6.38
N ALA A 104 -4.94 -5.87 6.04
CA ALA A 104 -5.44 -4.55 6.43
C ALA A 104 -5.70 -3.64 5.21
N ARG A 105 -6.60 -2.67 5.36
CA ARG A 105 -6.97 -1.66 4.34
C ARG A 105 -7.35 -2.32 2.99
N ARG A 106 -8.47 -3.03 3.00
CA ARG A 106 -8.94 -3.83 1.86
C ARG A 106 -9.39 -2.95 0.70
N ARG A 107 -8.89 -3.24 -0.49
CA ARG A 107 -9.30 -2.64 -1.77
C ARG A 107 -9.46 -3.76 -2.80
N PRO A 108 -10.41 -3.66 -3.74
CA PRO A 108 -10.48 -4.63 -4.84
C PRO A 108 -9.16 -4.63 -5.60
N THR A 109 -8.47 -5.76 -5.55
CA THR A 109 -7.12 -5.92 -6.08
C THR A 109 -7.05 -7.25 -6.82
N TYR A 110 -6.44 -7.21 -8.00
CA TYR A 110 -6.36 -8.34 -8.91
C TYR A 110 -4.94 -8.52 -9.43
N TYR A 111 -4.47 -9.76 -9.52
CA TYR A 111 -3.13 -10.13 -9.94
C TYR A 111 -3.19 -10.96 -11.21
N ASP A 112 -2.41 -10.59 -12.23
CA ASP A 112 -2.38 -11.27 -13.53
C ASP A 112 -1.55 -12.57 -13.54
N ASN A 113 -0.94 -12.96 -12.40
CA ASN A 113 0.01 -14.06 -12.29
C ASN A 113 1.28 -13.90 -13.13
N ASN A 114 1.56 -12.67 -13.59
CA ASN A 114 2.67 -12.32 -14.46
C ASN A 114 3.30 -10.97 -14.09
N GLY A 115 3.28 -10.62 -12.80
CA GLY A 115 3.95 -9.44 -12.26
C GLY A 115 3.18 -8.12 -12.32
N THR A 116 1.91 -8.12 -12.74
CA THR A 116 1.03 -6.93 -12.74
C THR A 116 -0.07 -7.02 -11.70
N LEU A 117 -0.12 -6.01 -10.83
CA LEU A 117 -1.16 -5.86 -9.81
C LEU A 117 -2.09 -4.70 -10.19
N ALA A 118 -3.36 -5.00 -10.43
CA ALA A 118 -4.38 -3.99 -10.63
C ALA A 118 -5.08 -3.65 -9.30
N VAL A 119 -5.02 -2.38 -8.92
CA VAL A 119 -5.61 -1.88 -7.66
C VAL A 119 -6.70 -0.87 -8.01
N PHE A 120 -7.92 -1.17 -7.56
CA PHE A 120 -9.03 -0.23 -7.69
C PHE A 120 -8.94 0.85 -6.62
N ILE A 121 -9.02 2.12 -7.05
CA ILE A 121 -8.98 3.28 -6.17
C ILE A 121 -10.29 4.05 -6.24
N ALA A 122 -10.83 4.43 -5.09
CA ALA A 122 -12.12 5.13 -4.99
C ALA A 122 -11.94 6.64 -4.73
N SER A 123 -10.75 7.06 -4.33
CA SER A 123 -10.46 8.46 -4.00
C SER A 123 -8.99 8.82 -4.22
N GLN A 124 -8.70 10.13 -4.17
CA GLN A 124 -7.34 10.65 -4.10
C GLN A 124 -6.57 10.13 -2.88
N SER A 125 -7.24 10.01 -1.73
CA SER A 125 -6.64 9.48 -0.50
C SER A 125 -6.17 8.03 -0.63
N ASP A 126 -6.71 7.26 -1.58
CA ASP A 126 -6.20 5.91 -1.83
C ASP A 126 -4.81 5.93 -2.47
N ILE A 127 -4.54 6.92 -3.33
CA ILE A 127 -3.21 7.12 -3.90
C ILE A 127 -2.23 7.51 -2.79
N GLU A 128 -2.66 8.43 -1.92
CA GLU A 128 -1.90 8.91 -0.77
C GLU A 128 -1.65 7.82 0.30
N ASP A 129 -2.37 6.70 0.26
CA ASP A 129 -2.11 5.53 1.12
C ASP A 129 -1.32 4.43 0.40
N VAL A 130 -1.64 4.12 -0.86
CA VAL A 130 -0.97 3.05 -1.62
C VAL A 130 0.48 3.42 -1.93
N VAL A 131 0.72 4.66 -2.38
CA VAL A 131 2.07 5.08 -2.80
C VAL A 131 3.07 5.02 -1.64
N PRO A 132 2.79 5.59 -0.45
CA PRO A 132 3.75 5.53 0.65
C PRO A 132 3.96 4.12 1.18
N VAL A 133 2.93 3.27 1.15
CA VAL A 133 3.04 1.85 1.53
C VAL A 133 3.98 1.10 0.58
N LEU A 134 3.86 1.32 -0.74
CA LEU A 134 4.76 0.74 -1.73
C LEU A 134 6.19 1.25 -1.56
N THR A 135 6.36 2.56 -1.34
CA THR A 135 7.69 3.16 -1.11
C THR A 135 8.35 2.61 0.14
N ALA A 136 7.63 2.55 1.27
CA ALA A 136 8.14 1.99 2.51
C ALA A 136 8.51 0.51 2.35
N PHE A 137 7.65 -0.29 1.72
CA PHE A 137 7.96 -1.70 1.44
C PHE A 137 9.23 -1.84 0.60
N GLN A 138 9.38 -1.05 -0.47
CA GLN A 138 10.54 -1.13 -1.35
C GLN A 138 11.84 -0.74 -0.63
N ILE A 139 11.84 0.34 0.14
CA ILE A 139 13.01 0.79 0.91
C ILE A 139 13.45 -0.33 1.87
N GLU A 140 12.53 -0.82 2.68
CA GLU A 140 12.85 -1.81 3.71
C GLU A 140 13.21 -3.17 3.12
N TRP A 141 12.53 -3.60 2.05
CA TRP A 141 12.92 -4.80 1.28
C TRP A 141 14.36 -4.68 0.79
N ASN A 142 14.73 -3.53 0.22
CA ASN A 142 16.05 -3.32 -0.34
C ASN A 142 17.14 -3.21 0.73
N LYS A 143 16.82 -2.72 1.94
CA LYS A 143 17.72 -2.81 3.10
C LYS A 143 17.98 -4.26 3.48
N ILE A 144 16.93 -5.07 3.63
CA ILE A 144 17.06 -6.51 3.93
C ILE A 144 17.88 -7.21 2.85
N HIS A 145 17.57 -6.97 1.58
CA HIS A 145 18.34 -7.53 0.46
C HIS A 145 19.83 -7.19 0.57
N ASN A 146 20.17 -5.94 0.89
CA ASN A 146 21.56 -5.53 1.05
C ASN A 146 22.24 -6.18 2.26
N LEU A 147 21.52 -6.43 3.36
CA LEU A 147 22.05 -7.16 4.52
C LEU A 147 22.31 -8.63 4.17
N LEU A 148 21.34 -9.31 3.55
CA LEU A 148 21.45 -10.72 3.18
C LEU A 148 22.52 -10.98 2.11
N THR A 149 22.71 -10.07 1.17
CA THR A 149 23.73 -10.23 0.10
C THR A 149 25.15 -9.96 0.57
N ARG A 150 25.33 -9.13 1.61
CA ARG A 150 26.66 -8.87 2.20
C ARG A 150 27.21 -10.09 2.92
N ASP A 151 26.33 -10.90 3.50
CA ASP A 151 26.71 -12.03 4.32
C ASP A 151 26.17 -13.33 3.70
N SER A 152 26.71 -13.64 2.52
CA SER A 152 26.29 -14.75 1.66
C SER A 152 26.48 -16.14 2.31
N GLN A 153 27.15 -16.22 3.46
CA GLN A 153 27.30 -17.44 4.25
C GLN A 153 26.14 -17.68 5.22
N LEU A 154 25.32 -16.66 5.54
CA LEU A 154 24.23 -16.79 6.50
C LEU A 154 22.99 -17.49 5.93
N PHE A 155 22.76 -17.38 4.62
CA PHE A 155 21.55 -17.88 3.97
C PHE A 155 21.79 -19.20 3.22
N THR A 156 22.11 -20.26 3.97
CA THR A 156 22.18 -21.65 3.43
C THR A 156 21.05 -22.54 3.95
N ASP A 157 20.28 -22.07 4.93
CA ASP A 157 19.21 -22.85 5.56
C ASP A 157 17.91 -22.75 4.73
N GLN A 158 17.51 -23.88 4.12
CA GLN A 158 16.16 -24.08 3.56
C GLN A 158 15.12 -24.44 4.65
N ASP A 159 15.45 -24.23 5.91
CA ASP A 159 14.58 -24.58 7.02
C ASP A 159 13.27 -23.77 6.96
N GLN A 160 12.15 -24.50 7.00
CA GLN A 160 10.81 -23.93 6.99
C GLN A 160 10.51 -23.11 8.26
N ASN A 161 11.32 -23.27 9.31
CA ASN A 161 11.11 -22.62 10.60
C ASN A 161 12.40 -21.95 11.08
N ILE A 162 12.55 -20.68 10.69
CA ILE A 162 13.73 -19.89 11.02
C ILE A 162 13.60 -19.40 12.47
N ASP A 163 14.59 -19.72 13.30
CA ASP A 163 14.65 -19.23 14.68
C ASP A 163 14.71 -17.68 14.69
N PRO A 164 13.80 -16.98 15.41
CA PRO A 164 13.85 -15.53 15.58
C PRO A 164 15.23 -15.01 16.00
N SER A 165 16.01 -15.78 16.76
CA SER A 165 17.36 -15.41 17.18
C SER A 165 18.36 -15.36 16.02
N LYS A 166 18.22 -16.26 15.04
CA LYS A 166 19.01 -16.23 13.80
C LYS A 166 18.57 -15.04 12.94
N LEU A 167 17.26 -14.85 12.78
CA LEU A 167 16.69 -13.75 12.01
C LEU A 167 17.12 -12.37 12.54
N ALA A 168 17.12 -12.20 13.87
CA ALA A 168 17.58 -10.99 14.54
C ALA A 168 19.03 -10.64 14.18
N LYS A 169 19.92 -11.65 14.15
CA LYS A 169 21.32 -11.46 13.77
C LYS A 169 21.47 -11.12 12.28
N TRP A 170 20.75 -11.82 11.41
CA TRP A 170 20.84 -11.61 9.95
C TRP A 170 20.38 -10.22 9.52
N LEU A 171 19.36 -9.68 10.21
CA LEU A 171 18.76 -8.39 9.88
C LEU A 171 19.26 -7.23 10.75
N ASP A 172 20.15 -7.50 11.72
CA ASP A 172 20.62 -6.52 12.72
C ASP A 172 19.45 -5.81 13.44
N ILE A 173 18.50 -6.61 13.93
CA ILE A 173 17.28 -6.12 14.63
C ILE A 173 17.13 -6.76 16.01
N SER A 174 16.23 -6.20 16.81
CA SER A 174 15.88 -6.76 18.11
C SER A 174 15.24 -8.15 17.98
N LEU A 175 15.36 -8.97 19.03
CA LEU A 175 14.71 -10.29 19.08
C LEU A 175 13.18 -10.16 19.03
N ASP A 176 12.62 -9.10 19.63
CA ASP A 176 11.18 -8.84 19.60
C ASP A 176 10.71 -8.56 18.16
N ASP A 177 11.41 -7.68 17.45
CA ASP A 177 11.10 -7.36 16.05
C ASP A 177 11.25 -8.57 15.12
N ALA A 178 12.29 -9.38 15.32
CA ALA A 178 12.44 -10.64 14.59
C ALA A 178 11.28 -11.61 14.88
N THR A 179 10.83 -11.70 16.13
CA THR A 179 9.67 -12.53 16.52
C THR A 179 8.39 -12.03 15.85
N ARG A 180 8.18 -10.71 15.80
CA ARG A 180 7.03 -10.09 15.12
C ARG A 180 7.03 -10.37 13.61
N LEU A 181 8.18 -10.21 12.94
CA LEU A 181 8.31 -10.54 11.51
C LEU A 181 8.01 -12.01 11.24
N ASN A 182 8.61 -12.91 12.02
CA ASN A 182 8.40 -14.34 11.88
C ASN A 182 6.93 -14.73 12.12
N THR A 183 6.23 -14.05 13.03
CA THR A 183 4.79 -14.27 13.25
C THR A 183 3.94 -13.83 12.06
N ILE A 184 4.31 -12.73 11.40
CA ILE A 184 3.53 -12.16 10.28
C ILE A 184 3.69 -12.97 9.00
N TRP A 185 4.92 -13.41 8.73
CA TRP A 185 5.26 -14.28 7.61
C TRP A 185 4.89 -15.74 7.87
N GLY A 186 4.94 -16.18 9.12
CA GLY A 186 4.59 -17.53 9.54
C GLY A 186 5.46 -18.58 8.86
N LYS A 187 4.83 -19.54 8.20
CA LYS A 187 5.52 -20.65 7.52
C LYS A 187 6.28 -20.19 6.27
N ASP A 188 5.94 -19.02 5.75
CA ASP A 188 6.55 -18.49 4.53
C ASP A 188 7.83 -17.68 4.80
N THR A 189 8.28 -17.55 6.06
CA THR A 189 9.46 -16.76 6.42
C THR A 189 10.70 -17.11 5.59
N GLY A 190 11.02 -18.41 5.45
CA GLY A 190 12.15 -18.86 4.63
C GLY A 190 11.98 -18.54 3.13
N VAL A 191 10.75 -18.68 2.62
CA VAL A 191 10.43 -18.36 1.21
C VAL A 191 10.57 -16.87 0.95
N VAL A 192 10.06 -16.02 1.86
CA VAL A 192 10.15 -14.57 1.76
C VAL A 192 11.61 -14.13 1.80
N LEU A 193 12.41 -14.62 2.76
CA LEU A 193 13.83 -14.27 2.83
C LEU A 193 14.60 -14.71 1.59
N ASN A 194 14.30 -15.89 1.04
CA ASN A 194 14.91 -16.35 -0.21
C ASN A 194 14.57 -15.41 -1.37
N LYS A 195 13.30 -15.01 -1.50
CA LYS A 195 12.88 -14.03 -2.51
C LYS A 195 13.59 -12.68 -2.32
N ILE A 196 13.74 -12.22 -1.08
CA ILE A 196 14.46 -10.98 -0.78
C ILE A 196 15.93 -11.10 -1.15
N ALA A 197 16.60 -12.21 -0.82
CA ALA A 197 18.01 -12.43 -1.15
C ALA A 197 18.25 -12.48 -2.67
N GLN A 198 17.34 -13.08 -3.43
CA GLN A 198 17.47 -13.25 -4.88
C GLN A 198 17.31 -11.95 -5.67
N GLN A 199 16.42 -11.04 -5.25
CA GLN A 199 16.11 -9.85 -6.02
C GLN A 199 15.81 -8.61 -5.17
N ARG A 200 16.27 -7.47 -5.67
CA ARG A 200 15.83 -6.16 -5.19
C ARG A 200 14.39 -5.91 -5.58
N CYS A 201 13.67 -5.21 -4.71
CA CYS A 201 12.36 -4.68 -5.03
C CYS A 201 12.52 -3.43 -5.91
N ASN A 202 11.80 -3.40 -7.02
CA ASN A 202 11.82 -2.29 -7.98
C ASN A 202 10.44 -2.13 -8.61
N PHE A 203 9.52 -1.57 -7.84
CA PHE A 203 8.16 -1.34 -8.26
C PHE A 203 8.06 -0.22 -9.30
N LYS A 204 7.16 -0.44 -10.25
CA LYS A 204 6.62 0.57 -11.15
C LYS A 204 5.17 0.80 -10.78
N ILE A 205 4.74 2.05 -10.79
CA ILE A 205 3.35 2.43 -10.58
C ILE A 205 2.84 3.25 -11.75
N ARG A 206 1.59 3.01 -12.15
CA ARG A 206 0.92 3.78 -13.19
C ARG A 206 -0.50 4.12 -12.74
N LEU A 207 -0.85 5.40 -12.79
CA LEU A 207 -2.22 5.86 -12.61
C LEU A 207 -2.89 5.96 -13.97
N LEU A 208 -3.87 5.10 -14.25
CA LEU A 208 -4.51 5.03 -15.58
C LEU A 208 -5.36 6.26 -15.88
N SER A 209 -6.06 6.76 -14.85
CA SER A 209 -6.73 8.05 -14.87
C SER A 209 -6.66 8.63 -13.46
N GLY A 210 -6.54 9.94 -13.34
CA GLY A 210 -6.62 10.66 -12.07
C GLY A 210 -7.73 11.69 -12.02
N SER A 211 -8.59 11.73 -13.04
CA SER A 211 -9.57 12.81 -13.17
C SER A 211 -10.71 12.69 -12.15
N LEU A 212 -11.08 13.81 -11.55
CA LEU A 212 -12.23 13.90 -10.65
C LEU A 212 -13.52 13.38 -11.32
N SER A 213 -13.64 13.58 -12.62
CA SER A 213 -14.77 13.10 -13.42
C SER A 213 -14.90 11.57 -13.43
N GLU A 214 -13.80 10.81 -13.44
CA GLU A 214 -13.87 9.34 -13.38
C GLU A 214 -14.22 8.85 -11.97
N TYR A 215 -13.77 9.53 -10.91
CA TYR A 215 -14.22 9.25 -9.55
C TYR A 215 -15.73 9.48 -9.38
N TRP A 216 -16.25 10.60 -9.90
CA TRP A 216 -17.69 10.86 -9.89
C TRP A 216 -18.48 9.83 -10.70
N ARG A 217 -17.96 9.43 -11.87
CA ARG A 217 -18.60 8.39 -12.68
C ARG A 217 -18.63 7.05 -11.93
N ALA A 218 -17.52 6.65 -11.30
CA ALA A 218 -17.46 5.42 -10.51
C ALA A 218 -18.46 5.46 -9.34
N THR A 219 -18.55 6.58 -8.63
CA THR A 219 -19.51 6.79 -7.53
C THR A 219 -20.96 6.70 -8.02
N ARG A 220 -21.27 7.30 -9.17
CA ARG A 220 -22.60 7.23 -9.77
C ARG A 220 -22.97 5.80 -10.18
N ILE A 221 -22.08 5.09 -10.86
CA ILE A 221 -22.31 3.68 -11.24
C ILE A 221 -22.57 2.82 -9.99
N TRP A 222 -21.81 3.05 -8.92
CA TRP A 222 -22.04 2.38 -7.65
C TRP A 222 -23.43 2.67 -7.07
N TYR A 223 -23.85 3.94 -7.05
CA TYR A 223 -25.17 4.33 -6.56
C TYR A 223 -26.30 3.78 -7.42
N ASP A 224 -26.18 3.85 -8.76
CA ASP A 224 -27.17 3.31 -9.70
C ASP A 224 -27.41 1.81 -9.46
N ASN A 225 -26.37 1.05 -9.08
CA ASN A 225 -26.50 -0.37 -8.74
C ASN A 225 -27.27 -0.59 -7.42
N ILE A 226 -27.07 0.28 -6.42
CA ILE A 226 -27.82 0.24 -5.16
C ILE A 226 -29.29 0.58 -5.42
N GLU A 227 -29.56 1.66 -6.16
CA GLU A 227 -30.91 2.10 -6.50
C GLU A 227 -31.69 1.02 -7.23
N LYS A 228 -31.07 0.38 -8.24
CA LYS A 228 -31.68 -0.75 -8.97
C LYS A 228 -31.99 -1.94 -8.05
N SER A 229 -31.11 -2.21 -7.08
CA SER A 229 -31.27 -3.34 -6.16
C SER A 229 -32.26 -3.06 -5.04
N GLN A 230 -32.44 -1.79 -4.64
CA GLN A 230 -33.29 -1.35 -3.55
C GLN A 230 -34.04 -0.04 -3.89
N PRO A 231 -35.07 -0.08 -4.76
CA PRO A 231 -35.76 1.13 -5.22
C PRO A 231 -36.45 1.92 -4.10
N LYS A 232 -36.89 1.23 -3.03
CA LYS A 232 -37.55 1.84 -1.85
C LYS A 232 -36.66 2.82 -1.07
N LEU A 233 -35.36 2.86 -1.35
CA LEU A 233 -34.45 3.86 -0.78
C LEU A 233 -34.76 5.28 -1.28
N LEU A 234 -35.34 5.42 -2.47
CA LEU A 234 -35.70 6.72 -3.06
C LEU A 234 -36.83 7.43 -2.31
N ASP A 235 -37.64 6.68 -1.57
CA ASP A 235 -38.79 7.21 -0.83
C ASP A 235 -38.41 7.84 0.53
N ARG A 236 -37.12 7.87 0.88
CA ARG A 236 -36.64 8.37 2.17
C ARG A 236 -35.31 9.12 2.04
N PRO A 237 -34.98 10.00 2.98
CA PRO A 237 -33.65 10.61 3.04
C PRO A 237 -32.55 9.55 3.20
N ILE A 238 -31.50 9.66 2.38
CA ILE A 238 -30.32 8.78 2.43
C ILE A 238 -29.13 9.60 2.92
N TYR A 239 -28.43 9.09 3.93
CA TYR A 239 -27.21 9.70 4.46
C TYR A 239 -26.02 8.80 4.17
N PHE A 240 -24.98 9.37 3.56
CA PHE A 240 -23.70 8.68 3.35
C PHE A 240 -22.76 9.00 4.50
N ILE A 241 -22.26 7.96 5.16
CA ILE A 241 -21.30 8.10 6.26
C ILE A 241 -19.97 7.51 5.78
N SER A 242 -19.04 8.39 5.39
CA SER A 242 -17.69 8.02 4.98
C SER A 242 -16.73 8.04 6.17
N SER A 243 -16.90 7.15 7.14
CA SER A 243 -15.92 7.00 8.22
C SER A 243 -15.90 5.59 8.78
N ASN A 244 -14.94 5.34 9.67
CA ASN A 244 -14.94 4.14 10.50
C ASN A 244 -16.27 4.08 11.26
N THR A 245 -17.03 2.99 11.13
CA THR A 245 -18.37 2.88 11.74
C THR A 245 -18.36 3.07 13.26
N HIS A 246 -17.19 2.92 13.91
CA HIS A 246 -16.94 3.26 15.30
C HIS A 246 -17.25 4.73 15.68
N SER A 247 -17.24 5.65 14.72
CA SER A 247 -17.62 7.05 14.96
C SER A 247 -19.12 7.24 15.16
N ILE A 248 -19.94 6.30 14.66
CA ILE A 248 -21.41 6.39 14.70
C ILE A 248 -21.94 6.17 16.13
N PRO A 249 -21.52 5.13 16.87
CA PRO A 249 -21.81 5.02 18.30
C PRO A 249 -21.44 6.28 19.06
N ASN A 250 -20.30 6.91 18.75
CA ASN A 250 -19.86 8.10 19.47
C ASN A 250 -20.77 9.30 19.24
N LEU A 251 -21.22 9.47 17.99
CA LEU A 251 -22.19 10.50 17.60
C LEU A 251 -23.58 10.27 18.21
N LEU A 252 -24.05 9.02 18.27
CA LEU A 252 -25.38 8.69 18.77
C LEU A 252 -25.44 8.60 20.30
N SER A 253 -24.35 8.17 20.94
CA SER A 253 -24.30 7.99 22.40
C SER A 253 -23.72 9.21 23.14
N GLY A 254 -22.93 10.06 22.46
CA GLY A 254 -22.20 11.16 23.09
C GLY A 254 -20.92 10.75 23.84
N PHE A 255 -20.53 9.47 23.78
CA PHE A 255 -19.32 8.94 24.44
C PHE A 255 -18.30 8.46 23.42
N ALA A 256 -17.00 8.62 23.70
CA ALA A 256 -15.95 7.98 22.90
C ALA A 256 -15.85 6.51 23.32
N LEU A 257 -16.49 5.61 22.54
CA LEU A 257 -16.45 4.16 22.69
C LEU A 257 -15.34 3.53 21.84
#